data_AF-A0AA88N6M2-F1
#
_entry.id   AF-A0AA88N6M2-F1
#
_cell.length_a   1.000
_cell.length_b   1.000
_cell.length_c   1.000
_cell.angle_alpha   90.00
_cell.angle_beta   90.00
_cell.angle_gamma   90.00
#
_symmetry.space_group_name_H-M   'P 1'
#
loop_
_entity.id
_entity.type
_entity.pdbx_description
1 polymer ?
#
loop_
_entity_poly.entity_id
_entity_poly.type
_entity_poly.pdbx_seq_one_letter_code
_entity_poly.pdbx_strand_id
1 'polypeptide(L)'
;IYSSMCSPPHTKNWTEISINTDVSVYTVMTALSQLQQTLNKKLTKSVKSKLKRIQQYAVDVTLDPDTAHPDLILSADGKQVRDGYKQQNLPDTPQRFDECICVLGNQSFSSGRFYYEVQVRGKTGWTLGVTRENINRKVKITLIPQNGFWTVILRNKNQYDACADPYVPLTLRKKVEVVGVFVNYEEGLVSFYDVKSRSHIYSFTGQTFTKKLYPYFSPYFNKRGKNSVPLIISPVLKTVAELEFYTWGCQGVDKATLGILCILCILWLNWGTNQSLSD
;
A
#
# COMPACT_ATOMS: atom_id res chain seq x y z
N ILE A 1 75.82 -28.15 55.73
CA ILE A 1 75.10 -28.46 54.48
C ILE A 1 73.66 -27.99 54.67
N TYR A 2 73.28 -26.94 53.95
CA TYR A 2 71.91 -26.40 53.94
C TYR A 2 70.96 -27.40 53.25
N SER A 3 69.76 -27.56 53.78
CA SER A 3 68.59 -27.84 52.94
C SER A 3 67.36 -27.20 53.59
N SER A 4 67.00 -26.03 53.07
CA SER A 4 65.75 -25.34 53.32
C SER A 4 64.68 -25.99 52.43
N MET A 5 63.70 -26.66 53.02
CA MET A 5 62.52 -27.12 52.29
C MET A 5 61.46 -26.02 52.30
N CYS A 6 61.23 -25.38 51.15
CA CYS A 6 60.06 -24.52 50.92
C CYS A 6 58.77 -25.35 50.95
N SER A 7 57.77 -24.89 51.70
CA SER A 7 56.41 -25.41 51.61
C SER A 7 55.72 -24.85 50.34
N PRO A 8 54.95 -25.66 49.58
CA PRO A 8 54.20 -25.15 48.45
C PRO A 8 53.09 -24.19 48.94
N PRO A 9 52.82 -23.07 48.26
CA PRO A 9 51.73 -22.19 48.65
C PRO A 9 50.38 -22.90 48.49
N HIS A 10 49.48 -22.61 49.41
CA HIS A 10 48.14 -23.19 49.49
C HIS A 10 47.39 -23.05 48.16
N THR A 11 47.05 -24.16 47.51
CA THR A 11 46.18 -24.15 46.34
C THR A 11 44.74 -23.98 46.80
N LYS A 12 44.06 -22.95 46.30
CA LYS A 12 42.62 -22.77 46.49
C LYS A 12 41.89 -23.96 45.85
N ASN A 13 40.98 -24.57 46.59
CA ASN A 13 40.13 -25.65 46.10
C ASN A 13 39.05 -25.04 45.18
N TRP A 14 39.11 -25.32 43.88
CA TRP A 14 38.23 -24.74 42.85
C TRP A 14 36.92 -25.52 42.64
N THR A 15 36.69 -26.60 43.40
CA THR A 15 35.48 -27.44 43.26
C THR A 15 34.18 -26.77 43.72
N GLU A 16 34.27 -25.63 44.42
CA GLU A 16 33.11 -24.83 44.85
C GLU A 16 32.67 -23.74 43.85
N ILE A 17 33.37 -23.59 42.71
CA ILE A 17 32.95 -22.63 41.68
C ILE A 17 31.86 -23.25 40.81
N SER A 18 30.64 -23.22 41.33
CA SER A 18 29.43 -23.41 40.55
C SER A 18 29.12 -22.13 39.78
N ILE A 19 29.30 -22.14 38.46
CA ILE A 19 28.83 -21.06 37.59
C ILE A 19 27.33 -21.25 37.45
N ASN A 20 26.54 -20.37 38.05
CA ASN A 20 25.09 -20.39 37.97
C ASN A 20 24.63 -20.08 36.53
N THR A 21 24.50 -21.14 35.72
CA THR A 21 24.14 -21.09 34.30
C THR A 21 22.73 -20.57 34.08
N ASP A 22 21.79 -20.81 34.99
CA ASP A 22 20.40 -20.37 34.88
C ASP A 22 20.25 -18.84 34.91
N VAL A 23 21.02 -18.17 35.77
CA VAL A 23 21.05 -16.70 35.84
C VAL A 23 21.58 -16.09 34.52
N SER A 24 22.54 -16.76 33.87
CA SER A 24 23.08 -16.31 32.58
C SER A 24 22.09 -16.47 31.43
N VAL A 25 21.38 -17.59 31.35
CA VAL A 25 20.42 -17.88 30.27
C VAL A 25 19.20 -16.98 30.38
N TYR A 26 18.66 -16.78 31.59
CA TYR A 26 17.54 -15.86 31.81
C TYR A 26 17.89 -14.41 31.44
N THR A 27 19.09 -13.95 31.81
CA THR A 27 19.59 -12.61 31.47
C THR A 27 19.73 -12.44 29.96
N VAL A 28 20.28 -13.44 29.28
CA VAL A 28 20.42 -13.45 27.81
C VAL A 28 19.05 -13.45 27.13
N MET A 29 18.10 -14.29 27.57
CA MET A 29 16.74 -14.32 27.03
C MET A 29 16.00 -12.99 27.22
N THR A 30 16.20 -12.35 28.37
CA THR A 30 15.61 -11.04 28.67
C THR A 30 16.21 -9.97 27.76
N ALA A 31 17.53 -9.93 27.61
CA ALA A 31 18.22 -9.01 26.71
C ALA A 31 17.80 -9.22 25.24
N LEU A 32 17.66 -10.47 24.79
CA LEU A 32 17.18 -10.81 23.45
C LEU A 32 15.74 -10.30 23.22
N SER A 33 14.86 -10.51 24.21
CA SER A 33 13.47 -10.05 24.16
C SER A 33 13.41 -8.51 24.09
N GLN A 34 14.21 -7.81 24.88
CA GLN A 34 14.31 -6.35 24.86
C GLN A 34 14.86 -5.82 23.52
N LEU A 35 15.87 -6.48 22.96
CA LEU A 35 16.42 -6.15 21.64
C LEU A 35 15.35 -6.34 20.56
N GLN A 36 14.65 -7.47 20.57
CA GLN A 36 13.57 -7.78 19.63
C GLN A 36 12.45 -6.74 19.71
N GLN A 37 12.03 -6.33 20.92
CA GLN A 37 11.04 -5.27 21.11
C GLN A 37 11.54 -3.92 20.56
N THR A 38 12.79 -3.56 20.84
CA THR A 38 13.40 -2.31 20.38
C THR A 38 13.50 -2.26 18.86
N LEU A 39 13.93 -3.35 18.22
CA LEU A 39 13.97 -3.49 16.76
C LEU A 39 12.58 -3.37 16.16
N ASN A 40 11.59 -4.09 16.69
CA ASN A 40 10.21 -4.01 16.23
C ASN A 40 9.64 -2.58 16.33
N LYS A 41 9.93 -1.88 17.44
CA LYS A 41 9.52 -0.48 17.64
C LYS A 41 10.18 0.45 16.61
N LYS A 42 11.50 0.33 16.40
CA LYS A 42 12.24 1.14 15.40
C LYS A 42 11.76 0.87 13.98
N LEU A 43 11.59 -0.40 13.60
CA LEU A 43 11.07 -0.80 12.28
C LEU A 43 9.66 -0.24 12.05
N THR A 44 8.77 -0.38 13.03
CA THR A 44 7.40 0.16 12.95
C THR A 44 7.41 1.69 12.79
N LYS A 45 8.27 2.41 13.53
CA LYS A 45 8.42 3.87 13.39
C LYS A 45 8.93 4.24 12.00
N SER A 46 9.93 3.51 11.49
CA SER A 46 10.49 3.73 10.15
C SER A 46 9.46 3.52 9.05
N VAL A 47 8.72 2.40 9.08
CA VAL A 47 7.69 2.12 8.06
C VAL A 47 6.55 3.15 8.11
N LYS A 48 6.09 3.52 9.31
CA LYS A 48 5.10 4.61 9.49
C LYS A 48 5.59 5.92 8.87
N SER A 49 6.87 6.26 9.05
CA SER A 49 7.45 7.47 8.44
C SER A 49 7.57 7.35 6.92
N LYS A 50 7.87 6.16 6.39
CA LYS A 50 7.97 5.91 4.95
C LYS A 50 6.62 6.05 4.24
N LEU A 51 5.57 5.40 4.74
CA LEU A 51 4.24 5.50 4.13
C LEU A 51 3.73 6.95 4.15
N LYS A 52 3.94 7.69 5.25
CA LYS A 52 3.58 9.11 5.32
C LYS A 52 4.28 9.96 4.25
N ARG A 53 5.57 9.69 3.98
CA ARG A 53 6.32 10.36 2.90
C ARG A 53 5.80 9.98 1.52
N ILE A 54 5.41 8.72 1.33
CA ILE A 54 4.82 8.24 0.06
C ILE A 54 3.48 8.91 -0.22
N GLN A 55 2.63 9.08 0.81
CA GLN A 55 1.31 9.71 0.70
C GLN A 55 1.38 11.18 0.23
N GLN A 56 2.53 11.84 0.33
CA GLN A 56 2.72 13.18 -0.24
C GLN A 56 2.58 13.20 -1.76
N TYR A 57 2.85 12.08 -2.43
CA TYR A 57 2.70 11.91 -3.88
C TYR A 57 1.30 11.47 -4.29
N ALA A 58 0.31 11.58 -3.39
CA ALA A 58 -1.04 11.14 -3.73
C ALA A 58 -1.64 11.95 -4.88
N VAL A 59 -2.27 11.25 -5.81
CA VAL A 59 -2.96 11.82 -6.97
C VAL A 59 -4.43 11.45 -6.92
N ASP A 60 -5.28 12.34 -7.45
CA ASP A 60 -6.70 12.05 -7.55
C ASP A 60 -6.97 11.21 -8.81
N VAL A 61 -7.22 9.91 -8.62
CA VAL A 61 -7.50 8.97 -9.71
C VAL A 61 -9.01 8.83 -9.91
N THR A 62 -9.44 8.84 -11.16
CA THR A 62 -10.80 8.50 -11.60
C THR A 62 -10.75 7.37 -12.60
N LEU A 63 -11.77 6.54 -12.65
CA LEU A 63 -11.90 5.44 -13.60
C LEU A 63 -12.31 5.96 -14.98
N ASP A 64 -11.77 5.35 -16.03
CA ASP A 64 -12.07 5.68 -17.43
C ASP A 64 -13.16 4.74 -18.00
N PRO A 65 -14.40 5.23 -18.21
CA PRO A 65 -15.52 4.44 -18.74
C PRO A 65 -15.29 3.87 -20.14
N ASP A 66 -14.44 4.48 -20.96
CA ASP A 66 -14.17 4.02 -22.32
C ASP A 66 -13.29 2.77 -22.32
N THR A 67 -12.55 2.53 -21.24
CA THR A 67 -11.76 1.31 -21.06
C THR A 67 -12.52 0.20 -20.37
N ALA A 68 -13.57 0.53 -19.62
CA ALA A 68 -14.23 -0.41 -18.71
C ALA A 68 -14.88 -1.58 -19.45
N HIS A 69 -14.62 -2.79 -18.96
CA HIS A 69 -15.30 -3.99 -19.44
C HIS A 69 -16.83 -3.85 -19.34
N PRO A 70 -17.62 -4.31 -20.33
CA PRO A 70 -19.07 -4.13 -20.36
C PRO A 70 -19.84 -4.61 -19.12
N ASP A 71 -19.34 -5.63 -18.42
CA ASP A 71 -19.92 -6.12 -17.15
C ASP A 71 -19.69 -5.18 -15.95
N LEU A 72 -18.83 -4.17 -16.07
CA LEU A 72 -18.46 -3.30 -14.96
C LEU A 72 -19.39 -2.11 -14.80
N ILE A 73 -19.88 -1.93 -13.57
CA ILE A 73 -20.65 -0.74 -13.19
C ILE A 73 -19.73 0.22 -12.44
N LEU A 74 -19.64 1.44 -12.98
CA LEU A 74 -18.89 2.56 -12.43
C LEU A 74 -19.83 3.50 -11.66
N SER A 75 -19.35 4.12 -10.59
CA SER A 75 -20.06 5.23 -9.96
C SER A 75 -19.93 6.52 -10.78
N ALA A 76 -20.89 7.43 -10.62
CA ALA A 76 -20.94 8.69 -11.37
C ALA A 76 -19.71 9.59 -11.14
N ASP A 77 -19.11 9.52 -9.94
CA ASP A 77 -17.87 10.24 -9.60
C ASP A 77 -16.60 9.55 -10.12
N GLY A 78 -16.72 8.41 -10.79
CA GLY A 78 -15.60 7.62 -11.29
C GLY A 78 -14.71 7.05 -10.19
N LYS A 79 -15.18 6.95 -8.94
CA LYS A 79 -14.37 6.44 -7.81
C LYS A 79 -14.63 4.98 -7.46
N GLN A 80 -15.72 4.38 -7.94
CA GLN A 80 -16.10 3.02 -7.58
C GLN A 80 -16.28 2.14 -8.80
N VAL A 81 -15.88 0.88 -8.68
CA VAL A 81 -16.14 -0.15 -9.70
C VAL A 81 -16.50 -1.47 -9.07
N ARG A 82 -17.53 -2.12 -9.62
CA ARG A 82 -17.96 -3.47 -9.27
C ARG A 82 -18.38 -4.23 -10.51
N ASP A 83 -18.34 -5.55 -10.42
CA ASP A 83 -18.99 -6.41 -11.41
C ASP A 83 -20.53 -6.33 -11.25
N GLY A 84 -21.19 -5.93 -12.32
CA GLY A 84 -22.62 -5.77 -12.45
C GLY A 84 -23.38 -7.07 -12.70
N TYR A 85 -22.70 -8.20 -12.87
CA TYR A 85 -23.23 -9.53 -13.20
C TYR A 85 -23.89 -9.65 -14.58
N LYS A 86 -24.46 -8.57 -15.10
CA LYS A 86 -25.02 -8.49 -16.46
C LYS A 86 -24.19 -7.55 -17.30
N GLN A 87 -23.91 -7.99 -18.52
CA GLN A 87 -23.27 -7.18 -19.53
C GLN A 87 -24.14 -5.98 -19.89
N GLN A 88 -23.55 -4.80 -19.91
CA GLN A 88 -24.20 -3.59 -20.40
C GLN A 88 -24.09 -3.52 -21.93
N ASN A 89 -25.10 -2.93 -22.56
CA ASN A 89 -25.08 -2.66 -24.00
C ASN A 89 -24.23 -1.41 -24.28
N LEU A 90 -22.92 -1.59 -24.36
CA LEU A 90 -21.94 -0.54 -24.64
C LEU A 90 -21.27 -0.78 -26.00
N PRO A 91 -20.85 0.29 -26.71
CA PRO A 91 -20.13 0.15 -27.97
C PRO A 91 -18.80 -0.61 -27.79
N ASP A 92 -18.54 -1.52 -28.72
CA ASP A 92 -17.23 -2.19 -28.83
C ASP A 92 -16.23 -1.23 -29.51
N THR A 93 -15.42 -0.58 -28.69
CA THR A 93 -14.34 0.32 -29.13
C THR A 93 -12.98 -0.32 -28.88
N PRO A 94 -11.92 -0.01 -29.66
CA PRO A 94 -10.57 -0.54 -29.42
C PRO A 94 -10.02 -0.30 -28.00
N GLN A 95 -10.49 0.75 -27.32
CA GLN A 95 -10.10 1.13 -25.97
C GLN A 95 -10.73 0.23 -24.90
N ARG A 96 -11.84 -0.45 -25.20
CA ARG A 96 -12.59 -1.23 -24.22
C ARG A 96 -11.96 -2.61 -24.01
N PHE A 97 -11.89 -3.05 -22.75
CA PHE A 97 -11.58 -4.45 -22.45
C PHE A 97 -12.80 -5.35 -22.67
N ASP A 98 -12.63 -6.45 -23.39
CA ASP A 98 -13.75 -7.35 -23.69
C ASP A 98 -13.57 -8.74 -23.06
N GLU A 99 -12.31 -9.13 -22.78
CA GLU A 99 -11.97 -10.45 -22.25
C GLU A 99 -11.62 -10.42 -20.75
N CYS A 100 -11.19 -9.27 -20.25
CA CYS A 100 -10.75 -9.10 -18.87
C CYS A 100 -11.70 -8.14 -18.15
N ILE A 101 -12.29 -8.58 -17.03
CA ILE A 101 -13.13 -7.75 -16.16
C ILE A 101 -12.27 -6.72 -15.42
N CYS A 102 -11.86 -5.68 -16.11
CA CYS A 102 -11.03 -4.61 -15.59
C CYS A 102 -11.32 -3.26 -16.26
N VAL A 103 -10.72 -2.21 -15.70
CA VAL A 103 -10.84 -0.81 -16.11
C VAL A 103 -9.53 -0.09 -15.77
N LEU A 104 -9.18 0.92 -16.55
CA LEU A 104 -8.02 1.78 -16.28
C LEU A 104 -8.43 3.07 -15.57
N GLY A 105 -7.45 3.70 -14.92
CA GLY A 105 -7.57 5.10 -14.51
C GLY A 105 -7.54 6.03 -15.72
N ASN A 106 -8.22 7.16 -15.63
CA ASN A 106 -8.23 8.23 -16.62
C ASN A 106 -6.89 8.98 -16.66
N GLN A 107 -6.23 9.08 -15.51
CA GLN A 107 -4.90 9.67 -15.38
C GLN A 107 -3.83 8.69 -15.81
N SER A 108 -2.79 9.20 -16.47
CA SER A 108 -1.62 8.44 -16.89
C SER A 108 -0.34 9.20 -16.60
N PHE A 109 0.75 8.46 -16.39
CA PHE A 109 2.00 9.01 -15.91
C PHE A 109 3.18 8.48 -16.73
N SER A 110 4.00 9.37 -17.28
CA SER A 110 5.23 9.06 -18.01
C SER A 110 6.50 9.51 -17.30
N SER A 111 6.39 10.02 -16.08
CA SER A 111 7.49 10.47 -15.23
C SER A 111 7.02 10.68 -13.80
N GLY A 112 7.97 10.88 -12.90
CA GLY A 112 7.76 11.27 -11.52
C GLY A 112 7.24 10.15 -10.62
N ARG A 113 6.65 10.58 -9.52
CA ARG A 113 6.12 9.72 -8.46
C ARG A 113 4.64 9.97 -8.29
N PHE A 114 3.86 8.90 -8.17
CA PHE A 114 2.44 9.00 -7.86
C PHE A 114 2.00 7.89 -6.91
N TYR A 115 0.95 8.18 -6.16
CA TYR A 115 0.38 7.28 -5.18
C TYR A 115 -1.15 7.35 -5.21
N TYR A 116 -1.82 6.22 -5.01
CA TYR A 116 -3.27 6.18 -4.80
C TYR A 116 -3.65 5.03 -3.87
N GLU A 117 -4.80 5.15 -3.21
CA GLU A 117 -5.34 4.16 -2.29
C GLU A 117 -6.66 3.59 -2.80
N VAL A 118 -6.85 2.29 -2.62
CA VAL A 118 -8.07 1.59 -3.01
C VAL A 118 -8.57 0.77 -1.84
N GLN A 119 -9.79 1.05 -1.41
CA GLN A 119 -10.50 0.21 -0.45
C GLN A 119 -10.97 -1.08 -1.13
N VAL A 120 -10.60 -2.19 -0.52
CA VAL A 120 -10.90 -3.57 -0.94
C VAL A 120 -11.65 -4.36 0.15
N ARG A 121 -12.02 -3.69 1.25
CA ARG A 121 -12.70 -4.28 2.40
C ARG A 121 -13.92 -5.08 1.98
N GLY A 122 -14.06 -6.30 2.51
CA GLY A 122 -15.20 -7.18 2.21
C GLY A 122 -15.09 -7.99 0.91
N LYS A 123 -14.16 -7.65 -0.01
CA LYS A 123 -13.97 -8.40 -1.26
C LYS A 123 -13.30 -9.75 -1.06
N THR A 124 -13.53 -10.67 -1.99
CA THR A 124 -12.97 -12.04 -1.98
C THR A 124 -12.06 -12.33 -3.18
N GLY A 125 -12.06 -11.43 -4.16
CA GLY A 125 -11.04 -11.34 -5.20
C GLY A 125 -10.97 -9.93 -5.79
N TRP A 126 -9.79 -9.55 -6.24
CA TRP A 126 -9.49 -8.29 -6.93
C TRP A 126 -8.07 -8.31 -7.48
N THR A 127 -7.78 -7.46 -8.46
CA THR A 127 -6.41 -7.15 -8.92
C THR A 127 -6.23 -5.64 -8.93
N LEU A 128 -5.09 -5.17 -8.41
CA LEU A 128 -4.72 -3.76 -8.38
C LEU A 128 -3.27 -3.58 -8.81
N GLY A 129 -2.96 -2.45 -9.43
CA GLY A 129 -1.59 -2.07 -9.79
C GLY A 129 -1.57 -1.11 -10.96
N VAL A 130 -0.53 -1.17 -11.79
CA VAL A 130 -0.41 -0.32 -12.98
C VAL A 130 -0.14 -1.15 -14.23
N THR A 131 -0.52 -0.59 -15.38
CA THR A 131 -0.22 -1.18 -16.69
C THR A 131 0.35 -0.15 -17.65
N ARG A 132 1.17 -0.58 -18.62
CA ARG A 132 1.70 0.29 -19.67
C ARG A 132 0.63 0.66 -20.70
N GLU A 133 0.84 1.76 -21.40
CA GLU A 133 0.02 2.11 -22.56
C GLU A 133 0.17 1.08 -23.70
N ASN A 134 -0.83 1.04 -24.59
CA ASN A 134 -0.84 0.19 -25.78
C ASN A 134 -0.77 -1.32 -25.48
N ILE A 135 -1.36 -1.77 -24.37
CA ILE A 135 -1.69 -3.19 -24.15
C ILE A 135 -2.81 -3.63 -25.08
N ASN A 136 -2.80 -4.90 -25.49
CA ASN A 136 -3.92 -5.48 -26.22
C ASN A 136 -5.09 -5.73 -25.24
N ARG A 137 -6.22 -5.06 -25.48
CA ARG A 137 -7.42 -5.09 -24.61
C ARG A 137 -8.47 -6.11 -25.09
N LYS A 138 -8.26 -6.70 -26.26
CA LYS A 138 -9.19 -7.60 -26.96
C LYS A 138 -8.85 -9.08 -26.80
N VAL A 139 -7.90 -9.40 -25.93
CA VAL A 139 -7.45 -10.77 -25.68
C VAL A 139 -7.38 -11.03 -24.19
N LYS A 140 -7.35 -12.31 -23.82
CA LYS A 140 -7.06 -12.71 -22.46
C LYS A 140 -5.64 -12.27 -22.08
N ILE A 141 -5.53 -11.57 -20.95
CA ILE A 141 -4.26 -10.97 -20.49
C ILE A 141 -3.61 -11.85 -19.43
N THR A 142 -2.32 -12.13 -19.63
CA THR A 142 -1.45 -12.64 -18.56
C THR A 142 -0.79 -11.46 -17.86
N LEU A 143 -1.07 -11.31 -16.56
CA LEU A 143 -0.63 -10.18 -15.74
C LEU A 143 0.83 -10.38 -15.29
N ILE A 144 1.79 -10.06 -16.14
CA ILE A 144 3.22 -10.09 -15.80
C ILE A 144 3.94 -8.82 -16.29
N PRO A 145 5.08 -8.43 -15.70
CA PRO A 145 5.84 -7.25 -16.10
C PRO A 145 6.23 -7.23 -17.59
N GLN A 146 6.55 -8.39 -18.17
CA GLN A 146 6.91 -8.56 -19.58
C GLN A 146 5.75 -8.13 -20.51
N ASN A 147 4.52 -8.37 -20.08
CA ASN A 147 3.30 -7.94 -20.77
C ASN A 147 2.90 -6.50 -20.41
N GLY A 148 3.65 -5.86 -19.51
CA GLY A 148 3.43 -4.48 -19.08
C GLY A 148 2.42 -4.35 -17.96
N PHE A 149 2.38 -5.32 -17.04
CA PHE A 149 1.53 -5.29 -15.86
C PHE A 149 2.37 -5.45 -14.59
N TRP A 150 2.17 -4.56 -13.63
CA TRP A 150 2.76 -4.62 -12.30
C TRP A 150 1.64 -4.60 -11.28
N THR A 151 1.16 -5.78 -10.91
CA THR A 151 -0.09 -5.93 -10.14
C THR A 151 0.04 -6.91 -8.98
N VAL A 152 -0.79 -6.71 -7.96
CA VAL A 152 -1.06 -7.68 -6.89
C VAL A 152 -2.50 -8.16 -7.03
N ILE A 153 -2.73 -9.45 -6.82
CA ILE A 153 -4.03 -10.09 -6.93
C ILE A 153 -4.43 -10.77 -5.61
N LEU A 154 -5.71 -10.67 -5.25
CA LEU A 154 -6.37 -11.51 -4.27
C LEU A 154 -7.25 -12.53 -4.99
N ARG A 155 -7.12 -13.80 -4.64
CA ARG A 155 -7.99 -14.91 -5.06
C ARG A 155 -8.46 -15.69 -3.84
N ASN A 156 -9.58 -16.41 -4.01
CA ASN A 156 -10.08 -17.38 -3.03
C ASN A 156 -10.15 -16.86 -1.58
N LYS A 157 -10.50 -15.57 -1.40
CA LYS A 157 -10.64 -14.86 -0.12
C LYS A 157 -9.34 -14.52 0.63
N ASN A 158 -8.27 -15.32 0.50
CA ASN A 158 -7.06 -15.17 1.30
C ASN A 158 -5.75 -15.47 0.55
N GLN A 159 -5.78 -15.83 -0.74
CA GLN A 159 -4.58 -16.08 -1.53
C GLN A 159 -4.15 -14.78 -2.20
N TYR A 160 -3.01 -14.25 -1.79
CA TYR A 160 -2.42 -13.05 -2.36
C TYR A 160 -1.20 -13.45 -3.18
N ASP A 161 -1.07 -12.89 -4.39
CA ASP A 161 0.12 -13.07 -5.22
C ASP A 161 0.56 -11.73 -5.79
N ALA A 162 1.87 -11.51 -5.86
CA ALA A 162 2.41 -10.55 -6.79
C ALA A 162 2.49 -11.22 -8.16
N CYS A 163 1.90 -10.58 -9.17
CA CYS A 163 1.87 -11.10 -10.53
C CYS A 163 3.22 -10.81 -11.23
N ALA A 164 4.29 -11.38 -10.69
CA ALA A 164 5.62 -11.44 -11.29
C ALA A 164 5.71 -12.66 -12.23
N ASP A 165 6.88 -12.87 -12.84
CA ASP A 165 7.15 -14.06 -13.64
C ASP A 165 8.34 -14.83 -13.05
N PRO A 166 8.11 -15.97 -12.36
CA PRO A 166 6.80 -16.55 -12.03
C PRO A 166 6.04 -15.76 -10.95
N TYR A 167 4.75 -16.07 -10.76
CA TYR A 167 3.93 -15.43 -9.71
C TYR A 167 4.53 -15.72 -8.33
N VAL A 168 4.54 -14.71 -7.46
CA VAL A 168 5.11 -14.82 -6.11
C VAL A 168 3.98 -14.82 -5.08
N PRO A 169 3.75 -15.94 -4.36
CA PRO A 169 2.78 -15.97 -3.27
C PRO A 169 3.17 -15.03 -2.13
N LEU A 170 2.19 -14.31 -1.59
CA LEU A 170 2.39 -13.31 -0.54
C LEU A 170 1.74 -13.76 0.77
N THR A 171 2.54 -13.85 1.83
CA THR A 171 2.07 -14.21 3.18
C THR A 171 1.72 -12.95 3.96
N LEU A 172 0.42 -12.65 4.05
CA LEU A 172 -0.09 -11.49 4.80
C LEU A 172 -0.72 -11.94 6.13
N ARG A 173 -0.37 -11.26 7.23
CA ARG A 173 -0.85 -11.61 8.59
C ARG A 173 -2.34 -11.38 8.79
N LYS A 174 -2.89 -10.39 8.09
CA LYS A 174 -4.29 -9.98 8.16
C LYS A 174 -4.79 -9.72 6.75
N LYS A 175 -6.11 -9.81 6.59
CA LYS A 175 -6.77 -9.45 5.35
C LYS A 175 -6.61 -7.94 5.11
N VAL A 176 -6.16 -7.57 3.91
CA VAL A 176 -5.98 -6.17 3.54
C VAL A 176 -7.35 -5.53 3.31
N GLU A 177 -7.56 -4.34 3.88
CA GLU A 177 -8.78 -3.56 3.69
C GLU A 177 -8.59 -2.37 2.76
N VAL A 178 -7.39 -1.80 2.72
CA VAL A 178 -7.01 -0.68 1.86
C VAL A 178 -5.60 -0.93 1.31
N VAL A 179 -5.48 -0.93 -0.01
CA VAL A 179 -4.21 -1.12 -0.72
C VAL A 179 -3.72 0.22 -1.22
N GLY A 180 -2.50 0.59 -0.86
CA GLY A 180 -1.79 1.72 -1.43
C GLY A 180 -0.89 1.28 -2.56
N VAL A 181 -0.96 1.95 -3.71
CA VAL A 181 -0.11 1.69 -4.87
C VAL A 181 0.78 2.90 -5.09
N PHE A 182 2.09 2.71 -5.04
CA PHE A 182 3.10 3.75 -5.24
C PHE A 182 3.94 3.42 -6.47
N VAL A 183 4.19 4.42 -7.30
CA VAL A 183 5.11 4.33 -8.43
C VAL A 183 6.19 5.39 -8.29
N ASN A 184 7.44 5.00 -8.53
CA ASN A 184 8.54 5.91 -8.83
C ASN A 184 9.05 5.55 -10.22
N TYR A 185 8.72 6.40 -11.20
CA TYR A 185 8.93 6.10 -12.61
C TYR A 185 10.42 6.02 -12.94
N GLU A 186 11.20 6.99 -12.49
CA GLU A 186 12.64 7.08 -12.78
C GLU A 186 13.45 5.96 -12.11
N GLU A 187 13.02 5.50 -10.93
CA GLU A 187 13.66 4.38 -10.23
C GLU A 187 13.14 3.00 -10.66
N GLY A 188 12.18 2.94 -11.59
CA GLY A 188 11.67 1.65 -12.06
C GLY A 188 10.95 0.86 -10.97
N LEU A 189 10.19 1.55 -10.11
CA LEU A 189 9.61 0.98 -8.90
C LEU A 189 8.09 1.05 -8.91
N VAL A 190 7.44 -0.11 -8.67
CA VAL A 190 6.01 -0.18 -8.31
C VAL A 190 5.90 -0.90 -6.97
N SER A 191 5.35 -0.25 -5.95
CA SER A 191 5.25 -0.78 -4.59
C SER A 191 3.83 -0.79 -4.06
N PHE A 192 3.51 -1.82 -3.29
CA PHE A 192 2.19 -2.06 -2.70
C PHE A 192 2.28 -2.01 -1.18
N TYR A 193 1.27 -1.42 -0.54
CA TYR A 193 1.21 -1.24 0.90
C TYR A 193 -0.16 -1.61 1.45
N ASP A 194 -0.19 -2.25 2.63
CA ASP A 194 -1.40 -2.31 3.45
C ASP A 194 -1.46 -1.01 4.25
N VAL A 195 -2.39 -0.14 3.89
CA VAL A 195 -2.50 1.21 4.48
C VAL A 195 -2.92 1.14 5.94
N LYS A 196 -3.78 0.17 6.30
CA LYS A 196 -4.31 0.06 7.67
C LYS A 196 -3.25 -0.41 8.64
N SER A 197 -2.49 -1.44 8.28
CA SER A 197 -1.37 -1.90 9.11
C SER A 197 -0.10 -1.05 8.91
N ARG A 198 -0.10 -0.17 7.90
CA ARG A 198 1.04 0.65 7.47
C ARG A 198 2.25 -0.22 7.19
N SER A 199 2.06 -1.33 6.48
CA SER A 199 3.13 -2.25 6.12
C SER A 199 3.31 -2.34 4.62
N HIS A 200 4.53 -2.66 4.21
CA HIS A 200 4.82 -3.02 2.83
C HIS A 200 4.23 -4.40 2.50
N ILE A 201 3.76 -4.58 1.26
CA ILE A 201 3.23 -5.85 0.73
C ILE A 201 4.23 -6.45 -0.25
N TYR A 202 4.58 -5.71 -1.31
CA TYR A 202 5.45 -6.17 -2.39
C TYR A 202 6.00 -4.99 -3.19
N SER A 203 7.16 -5.16 -3.84
CA SER A 203 7.71 -4.19 -4.78
C SER A 203 8.25 -4.89 -6.04
N PHE A 204 7.85 -4.38 -7.20
CA PHE A 204 8.55 -4.61 -8.45
C PHE A 204 9.65 -3.57 -8.57
N THR A 205 10.90 -4.01 -8.70
CA THR A 205 12.10 -3.15 -8.73
C THR A 205 12.88 -3.36 -10.03
N GLY A 206 13.73 -2.39 -10.39
CA GLY A 206 14.61 -2.53 -11.56
C GLY A 206 13.84 -2.56 -12.89
N GLN A 207 12.68 -1.91 -12.93
CA GLN A 207 11.87 -1.82 -14.15
C GLN A 207 12.36 -0.66 -15.02
N THR A 208 12.32 -0.82 -16.33
CA THR A 208 12.60 0.28 -17.26
C THR A 208 11.31 0.68 -17.94
N PHE A 209 10.67 1.75 -17.45
CA PHE A 209 9.46 2.27 -18.07
C PHE A 209 9.83 3.19 -19.23
N THR A 210 9.23 2.95 -20.39
CA THR A 210 9.44 3.74 -21.62
C THR A 210 8.15 4.32 -22.17
N LYS A 211 7.03 4.02 -21.51
CA LYS A 211 5.66 4.32 -21.94
C LYS A 211 4.86 4.87 -20.77
N LYS A 212 3.72 5.51 -21.04
CA LYS A 212 2.81 5.94 -19.97
C LYS A 212 2.32 4.73 -19.17
N LEU A 213 2.18 4.92 -17.87
CA LEU A 213 1.56 3.97 -16.95
C LEU A 213 0.17 4.46 -16.56
N TYR A 214 -0.78 3.54 -16.55
CA TYR A 214 -2.17 3.76 -16.14
C TYR A 214 -2.44 2.95 -14.86
N PRO A 215 -3.10 3.53 -13.85
CA PRO A 215 -3.71 2.76 -12.77
C PRO A 215 -4.62 1.67 -13.34
N TYR A 216 -4.54 0.47 -12.77
CA TYR A 216 -5.24 -0.73 -13.22
C TYR A 216 -6.11 -1.28 -12.09
N PHE A 217 -7.37 -1.56 -12.40
CA PHE A 217 -8.36 -2.06 -11.44
C PHE A 217 -9.14 -3.23 -12.03
N SER A 218 -9.22 -4.33 -11.29
CA SER A 218 -10.14 -5.43 -11.57
C SER A 218 -10.88 -5.79 -10.28
N PRO A 219 -12.22 -5.60 -10.21
CA PRO A 219 -12.99 -5.99 -9.04
C PRO A 219 -13.17 -7.51 -8.92
N TYR A 220 -12.75 -8.27 -9.94
CA TYR A 220 -12.98 -9.70 -10.12
C TYR A 220 -14.49 -10.06 -10.17
N PHE A 221 -14.80 -11.30 -10.58
CA PHE A 221 -16.19 -11.74 -10.73
C PHE A 221 -16.99 -11.63 -9.43
N ASN A 222 -18.23 -11.17 -9.55
CA ASN A 222 -19.26 -11.20 -8.52
C ASN A 222 -19.75 -12.64 -8.36
N LYS A 223 -19.02 -13.45 -7.59
CA LYS A 223 -19.28 -14.89 -7.33
C LYS A 223 -20.63 -15.14 -6.62
N ARG A 224 -21.75 -14.94 -7.31
CA ARG A 224 -23.13 -15.01 -6.78
C ARG A 224 -23.30 -14.14 -5.52
N GLY A 225 -22.90 -12.88 -5.60
CA GLY A 225 -22.99 -11.93 -4.48
C GLY A 225 -21.81 -11.93 -3.51
N LYS A 226 -20.98 -13.00 -3.48
CA LYS A 226 -19.86 -13.14 -2.53
C LYS A 226 -18.68 -12.18 -2.76
N ASN A 227 -18.68 -11.41 -3.84
CA ASN A 227 -17.66 -10.41 -4.17
C ASN A 227 -18.28 -9.10 -4.68
N SER A 228 -19.54 -8.83 -4.30
CA SER A 228 -20.36 -7.72 -4.81
C SER A 228 -19.88 -6.33 -4.38
N VAL A 229 -19.11 -6.24 -3.29
CA VAL A 229 -18.56 -4.98 -2.77
C VAL A 229 -17.65 -4.34 -3.83
N PRO A 230 -17.80 -3.03 -4.12
CA PRO A 230 -16.98 -2.34 -5.10
C PRO A 230 -15.53 -2.20 -4.62
N LEU A 231 -14.62 -2.03 -5.58
CA LEU A 231 -13.37 -1.32 -5.33
C LEU A 231 -13.72 0.17 -5.24
N ILE A 232 -13.16 0.86 -4.24
CA ILE A 232 -13.40 2.29 -4.04
C ILE A 232 -12.03 2.98 -3.99
N ILE A 233 -11.78 3.91 -4.92
CA ILE A 233 -10.62 4.79 -4.90
C ILE A 233 -10.86 5.79 -3.77
N SER A 234 -9.98 5.77 -2.77
CA SER A 234 -10.13 6.60 -1.57
C SER A 234 -9.30 7.88 -1.69
N PRO A 235 -9.82 9.03 -1.23
CA PRO A 235 -9.01 10.23 -1.09
C PRO A 235 -7.89 9.97 -0.06
N VAL A 236 -6.68 10.39 -0.42
CA VAL A 236 -5.53 10.33 0.48
C VAL A 236 -5.36 11.70 1.12
N LEU A 237 -5.57 11.76 2.43
CA LEU A 237 -5.48 13.01 3.18
C LEU A 237 -4.00 13.30 3.46
N LYS A 238 -3.50 14.38 2.85
CA LYS A 238 -2.09 14.80 2.87
C LYS A 238 -1.75 15.64 4.10
N THR A 239 -2.74 16.30 4.71
CA THR A 239 -2.54 17.21 5.86
C THR A 239 -3.56 16.99 6.98
N VAL A 240 -3.23 17.50 8.18
CA VAL A 240 -4.16 17.52 9.33
C VAL A 240 -5.38 18.38 9.02
N ALA A 241 -5.21 19.47 8.25
CA ALA A 241 -6.31 20.34 7.81
C ALA A 241 -7.30 19.60 6.89
N GLU A 242 -6.83 18.75 5.98
CA GLU A 242 -7.70 17.93 5.12
C GLU A 242 -8.45 16.85 5.92
N LEU A 243 -7.83 16.29 6.97
CA LEU A 243 -8.49 15.39 7.93
C LEU A 243 -9.61 16.09 8.70
N GLU A 244 -9.35 17.29 9.19
CA GLU A 244 -10.35 18.13 9.86
C GLU A 244 -11.51 18.50 8.91
N PHE A 245 -11.22 18.85 7.66
CA PHE A 245 -12.27 19.15 6.67
C PHE A 245 -13.14 17.92 6.33
N TYR A 246 -12.52 16.76 6.13
CA TYR A 246 -13.23 15.51 5.80
C TYR A 246 -14.07 15.02 6.99
N THR A 247 -13.55 15.14 8.22
CA THR A 247 -14.29 14.77 9.44
C THR A 247 -15.49 15.68 9.69
N TRP A 248 -15.37 16.99 9.43
CA TRP A 248 -16.48 17.93 9.52
C TRP A 248 -17.53 17.69 8.43
N GLY A 249 -17.10 17.36 7.20
CA GLY A 249 -18.01 16.99 6.11
C GLY A 249 -18.84 15.73 6.41
N CYS A 250 -18.30 14.79 7.19
CA CYS A 250 -19.04 13.61 7.66
C CYS A 250 -19.99 13.89 8.84
N GLN A 251 -19.88 15.05 9.50
CA GLN A 251 -20.72 15.41 10.66
C GLN A 251 -21.98 16.21 10.29
N GLY A 252 -22.31 16.37 9.00
CA GLY A 252 -23.58 16.95 8.56
C GLY A 252 -23.66 18.48 8.72
N VAL A 253 -22.52 19.16 8.74
CA VAL A 253 -22.45 20.63 8.81
C VAL A 253 -22.97 21.24 7.50
N ASP A 254 -23.83 22.24 7.57
CA ASP A 254 -24.47 22.83 6.39
C ASP A 254 -23.49 23.57 5.45
N LYS A 255 -23.89 23.75 4.19
CA LYS A 255 -23.05 24.36 3.13
C LYS A 255 -22.64 25.81 3.44
N ALA A 256 -23.44 26.56 4.20
CA ALA A 256 -23.13 27.94 4.56
C ALA A 256 -22.00 28.00 5.59
N THR A 257 -22.06 27.12 6.58
CA THR A 257 -21.05 26.95 7.62
C THR A 257 -19.74 26.42 7.02
N LEU A 258 -19.81 25.49 6.07
CA LEU A 258 -18.63 25.06 5.28
C LEU A 258 -18.01 26.20 4.48
N GLY A 259 -18.82 27.08 3.88
CA GLY A 259 -18.34 28.23 3.11
C GLY A 259 -17.56 29.23 3.96
N ILE A 260 -18.08 29.55 5.16
CA ILE A 260 -17.44 30.47 6.10
C ILE A 260 -16.12 29.90 6.62
N LEU A 261 -16.10 28.60 6.97
CA LEU A 261 -14.86 27.93 7.41
C LEU A 261 -13.81 27.84 6.30
N CYS A 262 -14.24 27.67 5.05
CA CYS A 262 -13.34 27.66 3.90
C CYS A 262 -12.66 29.04 3.71
N ILE A 263 -13.43 30.13 3.86
CA ILE A 263 -12.90 31.50 3.82
C ILE A 263 -11.92 31.73 4.97
N LEU A 264 -12.27 31.32 6.19
CA LEU A 264 -11.38 31.47 7.36
C LEU A 264 -10.09 30.65 7.22
N CYS A 265 -10.17 29.44 6.64
CA CYS A 265 -9.00 28.59 6.41
C CYS A 265 -8.07 29.17 5.33
N ILE A 266 -8.64 29.71 4.24
CA ILE A 266 -7.89 30.43 3.20
C ILE A 266 -7.23 31.70 3.79
N LEU A 267 -7.95 32.46 4.61
CA LEU A 267 -7.42 33.64 5.28
C LEU A 267 -6.28 33.28 6.25
N TRP A 268 -6.39 32.16 6.98
CA TRP A 268 -5.36 31.70 7.89
C TRP A 268 -4.10 31.20 7.14
N LEU A 269 -4.28 30.48 6.03
CA LEU A 269 -3.18 30.05 5.16
C LEU A 269 -2.45 31.25 4.53
N ASN A 270 -3.18 32.28 4.10
CA ASN A 270 -2.61 33.51 3.54
C ASN A 270 -1.94 34.40 4.60
N TRP A 271 -2.38 34.33 5.86
CA TRP A 271 -1.74 35.04 6.97
C TRP A 271 -0.38 34.42 7.31
N GLY A 272 -0.28 33.08 7.31
CA GLY A 272 0.97 32.36 7.59
C GLY A 272 2.05 32.53 6.51
N THR A 273 1.68 32.69 5.24
CA THR A 273 2.62 32.92 4.14
C THR A 273 3.16 34.35 4.09
N ASN A 274 2.38 35.34 4.54
CA ASN A 274 2.81 36.74 4.58
C ASN A 274 3.79 37.07 5.72
N GLN A 275 3.95 36.20 6.72
CA GLN A 275 5.02 36.35 7.73
C GLN A 275 6.37 35.79 7.28
N SER A 276 6.43 34.97 6.22
CA SER A 276 7.68 34.42 5.69
C SER A 276 8.32 35.26 4.57
N LEU A 277 7.75 36.42 4.25
CA LEU A 277 8.25 37.35 3.20
C LEU A 277 8.69 38.71 3.78
N SER A 278 8.75 38.83 5.10
CA SER A 278 9.29 40.00 5.79
C SER A 278 10.29 39.57 6.86
N ASP A 279 11.41 39.00 6.42
CA ASP A 279 12.71 38.96 7.11
C ASP A 279 13.82 38.65 6.09
#